data_AF-A0A3D0QKU4-F1
#
_entry.id   AF-A0A3D0QKU4-F1
#
_cell.length_a   1.000
_cell.length_b   1.000
_cell.length_c   1.000
_cell.angle_alpha   90.00
_cell.angle_beta   90.00
_cell.angle_gamma   90.00
#
_symmetry.space_group_name_H-M   'P 1'
#
loop_
_entity.id
_entity.type
_entity.pdbx_description
1 polymer ?
#
loop_
_entity_poly.entity_id
_entity_poly.type
_entity_poly.pdbx_seq_one_letter_code
_entity_poly.pdbx_strand_id
1 'polypeptide(L)'
;GALPAQLEMPTNGQEQQIERICSEAGIDYRSVQIPSYDVGYTITEQAATLGVERVIIGAQHRSRLEYALKGSVMRALSNLLPEEVQLVIFGG
;
A
#
# COMPACT_ATOMS: atom_id res chain seq x y z
N GLY A 1 -22.64 19.26 8.65
CA GLY A 1 -21.23 19.69 8.49
C GLY A 1 -20.81 19.33 7.09
N ALA A 2 -20.18 20.24 6.37
CA ALA A 2 -19.68 19.93 5.03
C ALA A 2 -18.56 18.88 5.14
N LEU A 3 -18.63 17.85 4.30
CA LEU A 3 -17.53 16.92 4.09
C LEU A 3 -16.29 17.74 3.71
N PRO A 4 -15.10 17.48 4.30
CA PRO A 4 -13.90 18.21 3.94
C PRO A 4 -13.62 18.04 2.45
N ALA A 5 -13.14 19.12 1.82
CA ALA A 5 -12.77 19.11 0.41
C ALA A 5 -11.75 17.98 0.16
N GLN A 6 -12.00 17.19 -0.88
CA GLN A 6 -11.09 16.16 -1.35
C GLN A 6 -9.76 16.86 -1.68
N LEU A 7 -8.70 16.53 -0.94
CA LEU A 7 -7.36 17.03 -1.23
C LEU A 7 -6.90 16.36 -2.53
N GLU A 8 -7.09 17.03 -3.65
CA GLU A 8 -6.48 16.64 -4.93
C GLU A 8 -4.97 16.87 -4.79
N MET A 9 -4.25 15.80 -4.47
CA MET A 9 -2.80 15.80 -4.47
C MET A 9 -2.32 15.71 -5.93
N PRO A 10 -1.36 16.55 -6.35
CA PRO A 10 -0.85 16.49 -7.71
C PRO A 10 -0.27 15.11 -8.01
N THR A 11 -0.60 14.59 -9.19
CA THR A 11 -0.11 13.34 -9.79
C THR A 11 1.41 13.43 -9.88
N ASN A 12 2.13 12.75 -8.99
CA ASN A 12 3.59 12.65 -9.08
C ASN A 12 3.97 11.79 -10.30
N GLY A 13 5.15 11.99 -10.89
CA GLY A 13 5.61 11.21 -12.07
C GLY A 13 5.64 9.68 -11.90
N GLN A 14 5.50 9.18 -10.66
CA GLN A 14 5.35 7.76 -10.36
C GLN A 14 4.00 7.19 -10.82
N GLU A 15 2.90 7.95 -10.74
CA GLU A 15 1.59 7.47 -11.17
C GLU A 15 1.52 7.30 -12.69
N GLN A 16 2.12 8.23 -13.45
CA GLN A 16 2.27 8.08 -14.91
C GLN A 16 3.10 6.85 -15.28
N GLN A 17 4.13 6.53 -14.49
CA GLN A 17 4.95 5.35 -14.71
C GLN A 17 4.16 4.06 -14.44
N ILE A 18 3.36 4.02 -13.37
CA ILE A 18 2.50 2.88 -13.04
C ILE A 18 1.44 2.70 -14.14
N GLU A 19 0.78 3.78 -14.56
CA GLU A 19 -0.22 3.76 -15.63
C GLU A 19 0.36 3.16 -16.91
N ARG A 20 1.54 3.62 -17.31
CA ARG A 20 2.23 3.11 -18.49
C ARG A 20 2.53 1.62 -18.38
N ILE A 21 3.12 1.17 -17.26
CA ILE A 21 3.49 -0.24 -17.06
C ILE A 21 2.24 -1.13 -17.04
N CYS A 22 1.19 -0.73 -16.32
CA CYS A 22 -0.06 -1.46 -16.24
C CYS A 22 -0.78 -1.51 -17.61
N SER A 23 -0.80 -0.39 -18.34
CA SER A 23 -1.37 -0.33 -19.70
C SER A 23 -0.60 -1.21 -20.69
N GLU A 24 0.74 -1.20 -20.65
CA GLU A 24 1.59 -2.06 -21.49
C GLU A 24 1.38 -3.55 -21.19
N ALA A 25 1.12 -3.88 -19.92
CA ALA A 25 0.86 -5.25 -19.47
C ALA A 25 -0.61 -5.71 -19.62
N GLY A 26 -1.54 -4.81 -19.98
CA GLY A 26 -2.97 -5.10 -20.02
C GLY A 26 -3.56 -5.41 -18.65
N ILE A 27 -3.06 -4.77 -17.60
CA ILE A 27 -3.45 -4.98 -16.20
C ILE A 27 -4.28 -3.78 -15.73
N ASP A 28 -5.52 -4.04 -15.30
CA ASP A 28 -6.33 -3.04 -14.62
C ASP A 28 -5.71 -2.69 -13.26
N TYR A 29 -5.64 -1.39 -12.95
CA TYR A 29 -5.08 -0.93 -11.69
C TYR A 29 -5.91 0.22 -11.11
N ARG A 30 -5.79 0.39 -9.80
CA ARG A 30 -6.38 1.51 -9.07
C ARG A 30 -5.36 2.06 -8.07
N SER A 31 -5.01 3.33 -8.23
CA SER A 31 -4.24 4.06 -7.20
C SER A 31 -5.18 4.52 -6.10
N VAL A 32 -4.77 4.35 -4.84
CA VAL A 32 -5.46 4.89 -3.66
C VAL A 32 -4.44 5.59 -2.77
N GLN A 33 -4.78 6.80 -2.33
CA GLN A 33 -3.97 7.59 -1.42
C GLN A 33 -4.76 7.77 -0.13
N ILE A 34 -4.23 7.28 0.98
CA ILE A 34 -4.94 7.25 2.27
C ILE A 34 -4.04 7.87 3.34
N PRO A 35 -4.39 9.03 3.88
CA PRO A 35 -3.73 9.58 5.06
C PRO A 35 -3.91 8.61 6.23
N SER A 36 -2.80 8.22 6.88
CA SER A 36 -2.84 7.25 7.96
C SER A 36 -1.88 7.60 9.10
N TYR A 37 -2.35 7.38 10.32
CA TYR A 37 -1.53 7.43 11.54
C TYR A 37 -1.05 6.03 11.96
N ASP A 38 -1.64 4.97 11.41
CA ASP A 38 -1.26 3.58 11.59
C ASP A 38 -1.32 2.85 10.25
N VAL A 39 -0.17 2.82 9.59
CA VAL A 39 -0.02 2.27 8.24
C VAL A 39 -0.36 0.78 8.20
N GLY A 40 0.00 0.02 9.23
CA GLY A 40 -0.27 -1.42 9.28
C GLY A 40 -1.77 -1.70 9.34
N TYR A 41 -2.47 -1.03 10.25
CA TYR A 41 -3.92 -1.14 10.35
C TYR A 41 -4.64 -0.70 9.07
N THR A 42 -4.24 0.44 8.50
CA THR A 42 -4.87 0.95 7.27
C THR A 42 -4.71 -0.03 6.11
N ILE A 43 -3.53 -0.62 5.91
CA ILE A 43 -3.33 -1.60 4.83
C ILE A 43 -4.20 -2.84 5.06
N THR A 44 -4.28 -3.35 6.30
CA THR A 44 -5.13 -4.51 6.64
C THR A 44 -6.61 -4.22 6.38
N GLU A 45 -7.10 -3.06 6.81
CA GLU A 45 -8.51 -2.68 6.61
C GLU A 45 -8.83 -2.56 5.12
N GLN A 46 -7.96 -1.93 4.34
CA GLN A 46 -8.13 -1.83 2.89
C GLN A 46 -8.06 -3.20 2.20
N ALA A 47 -7.18 -4.11 2.64
CA ALA A 47 -7.10 -5.46 2.11
C ALA A 47 -8.42 -6.22 2.33
N ALA A 48 -9.01 -6.11 3.51
CA ALA A 48 -10.31 -6.68 3.81
C ALA A 48 -11.45 -6.04 3.00
N THR A 49 -11.49 -4.71 2.93
CA THR A 49 -12.51 -3.94 2.20
C THR A 49 -12.48 -4.23 0.69
N LEU A 50 -11.29 -4.42 0.11
CA LEU A 50 -11.11 -4.74 -1.30
C LEU A 50 -11.19 -6.25 -1.61
N GLY A 51 -11.24 -7.11 -0.59
CA GLY A 51 -11.29 -8.56 -0.76
C GLY A 51 -10.08 -9.14 -1.49
N VAL A 52 -8.87 -8.61 -1.22
CA VAL A 52 -7.66 -9.03 -1.94
C VAL A 52 -7.17 -10.39 -1.45
N GLU A 53 -6.66 -11.21 -2.37
CA GLU A 53 -6.04 -12.49 -2.02
C GLU A 53 -4.61 -12.33 -1.46
N ARG A 54 -3.93 -11.25 -1.85
CA ARG A 54 -2.52 -11.02 -1.47
C ARG A 54 -2.24 -9.55 -1.18
N VAL A 55 -1.36 -9.34 -0.21
CA VAL A 55 -0.74 -8.04 0.08
C VAL A 55 0.74 -8.15 -0.24
N ILE A 56 1.22 -7.34 -1.19
CA ILE A 56 2.63 -7.33 -1.60
C ILE A 56 3.29 -6.05 -1.10
N ILE A 57 4.35 -6.19 -0.29
CA ILE A 57 5.12 -5.08 0.25
C ILE A 57 6.56 -5.14 -0.29
N GLY A 58 6.96 -4.12 -1.05
CA GLY A 58 8.34 -3.98 -1.50
C GLY A 58 9.26 -3.56 -0.35
N ALA A 59 10.43 -4.17 -0.20
CA ALA A 59 11.43 -3.98 0.85
C ALA A 59 12.73 -3.30 0.41
N GLN A 60 12.62 -2.32 -0.51
CA GLN A 60 13.80 -1.61 -1.02
C GLN A 60 14.46 -0.67 0.01
N HIS A 61 15.79 -0.61 -0.08
CA HIS A 61 16.74 0.03 0.85
C HIS A 61 16.82 1.57 0.69
N ARG A 62 16.29 2.35 1.64
CA ARG A 62 16.76 3.71 1.92
C ARG A 62 16.74 3.99 3.43
N SER A 63 17.91 3.99 4.07
CA SER A 63 18.13 4.35 5.48
C SER A 63 17.64 3.38 6.59
N ARG A 64 18.29 3.45 7.76
CA ARG A 64 18.01 2.60 8.94
C ARG A 64 16.65 2.90 9.60
N LEU A 65 16.16 4.14 9.51
CA LEU A 65 14.89 4.55 10.12
C LEU A 65 13.70 3.97 9.34
N GLU A 66 13.75 4.01 8.00
CA GLU A 66 12.73 3.38 7.16
C GLU A 66 12.66 1.88 7.42
N TYR A 67 13.79 1.21 7.64
CA TYR A 67 13.82 -0.21 7.98
C TYR A 67 13.09 -0.52 9.31
N ALA A 68 13.27 0.32 10.33
CA ALA A 68 12.59 0.17 11.61
C ALA A 68 11.08 0.39 11.49
N LEU A 69 10.66 1.47 10.83
CA LEU A 69 9.25 1.76 10.56
C LEU A 69 8.61 0.63 9.75
N LYS A 70 9.30 0.14 8.73
CA LYS A 70 8.87 -0.98 7.92
C LYS A 70 8.77 -2.28 8.71
N GLY A 71 9.72 -2.56 9.59
CA GLY A 71 9.64 -3.71 10.51
C GLY A 71 8.41 -3.62 11.42
N SER A 72 8.01 -2.42 11.83
CA SER A 72 6.76 -2.20 12.56
C SER A 72 5.53 -2.51 11.70
N VAL A 73 5.51 -2.04 10.44
CA VAL A 73 4.41 -2.32 9.50
C VAL A 73 4.31 -3.81 9.18
N MET A 74 5.43 -4.48 8.87
CA MET A 74 5.43 -5.93 8.60
C MET A 74 4.88 -6.72 9.78
N ARG A 75 5.30 -6.41 11.01
CA ARG A 75 4.77 -7.06 12.21
C ARG A 75 3.28 -6.82 12.38
N ALA A 76 2.81 -5.59 12.17
CA ALA A 76 1.39 -5.27 12.23
C ALA A 76 0.60 -6.09 11.20
N LEU A 77 1.08 -6.15 9.95
CA LEU A 77 0.44 -6.93 8.89
C LEU A 77 0.42 -8.43 9.20
N SER A 78 1.54 -9.01 9.67
CA SER A 78 1.59 -10.42 10.06
C SER A 78 0.63 -10.78 11.19
N ASN A 79 0.26 -9.82 12.04
CA ASN A 79 -0.66 -10.06 13.16
C ASN A 79 -2.13 -9.76 12.82
N LEU A 80 -2.38 -8.80 11.93
CA LEU A 80 -3.72 -8.26 11.69
C LEU A 80 -4.34 -8.77 10.38
N LEU A 81 -3.53 -9.19 9.40
CA LEU A 81 -4.09 -9.73 8.16
C LEU A 81 -4.86 -11.03 8.45
N PRO A 82 -6.03 -11.22 7.81
CA PRO A 82 -6.74 -12.49 7.85
C PRO A 82 -5.86 -13.64 7.31
N GLU A 83 -6.05 -14.85 7.82
CA GLU A 83 -5.23 -16.02 7.44
C GLU A 83 -5.36 -16.37 5.94
N GLU A 84 -6.47 -15.98 5.31
CA GLU A 84 -6.72 -16.24 3.89
C GLU A 84 -5.93 -15.29 2.97
N VAL A 85 -5.42 -14.17 3.51
CA VAL A 85 -4.70 -13.15 2.75
C VAL A 85 -3.20 -13.40 2.82
N GLN A 86 -2.59 -13.71 1.67
CA GLN A 86 -1.15 -13.99 1.61
C GLN A 86 -0.34 -12.69 1.70
N LEU A 87 0.47 -12.55 2.76
CA LEU A 87 1.48 -11.49 2.85
C LEU A 87 2.75 -11.90 2.09
N VAL A 88 3.11 -11.14 1.05
CA VAL A 88 4.34 -11.31 0.26
C VAL A 88 5.27 -10.12 0.48
N ILE A 89 6.48 -10.39 0.94
CA ILE A 89 7.50 -9.36 1.15
C ILE A 89 8.55 -9.51 0.06
N PHE A 90 8.68 -8.50 -0.81
CA PHE A 90 9.62 -8.50 -1.92
C PHE A 90 10.81 -7.59 -1.61
N GLY A 91 11.94 -8.15 -1.17
CA GLY A 91 13.14 -7.39 -0.79
C GLY A 91 14.38 -7.82 -1.55
N GLY A 92 15.12 -6.84 -2.06
CA GLY A 92 16.47 -6.95 -2.63
C GLY A 92 17.41 -5.97 -1.93
#